data_AF-A0A1S3QHJ6-F1
#
_entry.id   AF-A0A1S3QHJ6-F1
#
_cell.length_a   1.000
_cell.length_b   1.000
_cell.length_c   1.000
_cell.angle_alpha   90.00
_cell.angle_beta   90.00
_cell.angle_gamma   90.00
#
_symmetry.space_group_name_H-M   'P 1'
#
loop_
_entity.id
_entity.type
_entity.pdbx_description
1 polymer ?
#
loop_
_entity_poly.entity_id
_entity_poly.type
_entity_poly.pdbx_seq_one_letter_code
_entity_poly.pdbx_strand_id
1 'polypeptide(L)'
;VVLPLVDQYFKNHRLYFLSTAIRPISSGGHASNKEKEMVTSLFCKLGLLVRHRISLFGSHATSIVNCLHILGQTLDARTVMKTGLEMVKAALRAFFDNAAEDLEKTLENLKQGQFTHSHSQPKGVTQIINYTSVALLPVLSSLFEHIGQNLFGEDLILDDVQVSCYRILNSLYSLGTNNSIYVERQRPALGECLAAFSGAFPVAFLEPELNKFNNYSIYITKGSQDRTALDLPSQVGEMCPVIPSLEKSLEEIMDLAESGLHYTQMPHVMEVVC
;
A
#
# COMPACT_ATOMS: atom_id res chain seq x y z
N VAL A 1 -23.86 7.29 13.18
CA VAL A 1 -24.30 6.21 14.10
C VAL A 1 -23.74 4.85 13.68
N VAL A 2 -23.88 4.41 12.42
CA VAL A 2 -23.38 3.08 11.98
C VAL A 2 -21.85 2.98 11.98
N LEU A 3 -21.11 3.98 11.48
CA LEU A 3 -19.65 3.93 11.41
C LEU A 3 -18.95 3.73 12.77
N PRO A 4 -19.31 4.46 13.85
CA PRO A 4 -18.74 4.21 15.19
C PRO A 4 -19.03 2.81 15.75
N LEU A 5 -20.21 2.24 15.45
CA LEU A 5 -20.57 0.90 15.90
C LEU A 5 -19.75 -0.17 15.17
N VAL A 6 -19.57 0.00 13.85
CA VAL A 6 -18.70 -0.86 13.03
C VAL A 6 -17.26 -0.78 13.53
N ASP A 7 -16.75 0.43 13.73
CA ASP A 7 -15.42 0.71 14.26
C ASP A 7 -15.18 0.00 15.60
N GLN A 8 -16.08 0.17 16.57
CA GLN A 8 -15.99 -0.48 17.89
C GLN A 8 -16.11 -2.00 17.82
N TYR A 9 -17.00 -2.52 16.96
CA TYR A 9 -17.17 -3.96 16.77
C TYR A 9 -15.88 -4.60 16.26
N PHE A 10 -15.31 -4.10 15.17
CA PHE A 10 -14.13 -4.70 14.56
C PHE A 10 -12.86 -4.49 15.38
N LYS A 11 -12.74 -3.37 16.12
CA LYS A 11 -11.65 -3.17 17.10
C LYS A 11 -11.62 -4.28 18.15
N ASN A 12 -12.79 -4.65 18.68
CA ASN A 12 -12.89 -5.65 19.74
C ASN A 12 -12.83 -7.09 19.22
N HIS A 13 -13.10 -7.32 17.93
CA HIS A 13 -13.18 -8.66 17.34
C HIS A 13 -12.13 -8.89 16.24
N ARG A 14 -11.07 -8.08 16.15
CA ARG A 14 -10.06 -8.21 15.09
C ARG A 14 -9.47 -9.62 14.99
N LEU A 15 -9.12 -10.21 16.12
CA LEU A 15 -8.53 -11.55 16.19
C LEU A 15 -9.51 -12.67 15.78
N TYR A 16 -10.82 -12.45 15.90
CA TYR A 16 -11.83 -13.43 15.49
C TYR A 16 -11.80 -13.71 13.98
N PHE A 17 -11.44 -12.70 13.18
CA PHE A 17 -11.40 -12.80 11.72
C PHE A 17 -10.09 -13.38 11.18
N LEU A 18 -9.04 -13.50 11.99
CA LEU A 18 -7.73 -13.96 11.56
C LEU A 18 -7.57 -15.46 11.83
N SER A 19 -7.40 -16.27 10.77
CA SER A 19 -6.98 -17.66 10.90
C SER A 19 -5.46 -17.76 10.79
N THR A 20 -4.73 -17.15 11.69
CA THR A 20 -3.27 -17.27 11.72
C THR A 20 -2.84 -18.51 12.52
N ALA A 21 -2.02 -19.34 11.89
CA ALA A 21 -1.37 -20.51 12.53
C ALA A 21 -0.43 -20.12 13.70
N ILE A 22 -0.06 -18.83 13.79
CA ILE A 22 0.94 -18.29 14.73
C ILE A 22 0.34 -18.07 16.12
N ARG A 23 -0.99 -17.93 16.24
CA ARG A 23 -1.69 -17.83 17.52
C ARG A 23 -2.95 -18.69 17.47
N PRO A 24 -2.85 -20.00 17.71
CA PRO A 24 -4.04 -20.80 17.94
C PRO A 24 -4.72 -20.25 19.19
N ILE A 25 -5.75 -19.42 19.00
CA ILE A 25 -6.59 -18.97 20.11
C ILE A 25 -7.22 -20.25 20.65
N SER A 26 -6.86 -20.58 21.87
CA SER A 26 -7.42 -21.71 22.61
C SER A 26 -8.94 -21.69 22.52
N SER A 27 -9.52 -22.68 21.83
CA SER A 27 -10.94 -23.02 21.92
C SER A 27 -11.97 -21.92 21.59
N GLY A 28 -11.58 -20.84 20.89
CA GLY A 28 -12.51 -19.83 20.38
C GLY A 28 -12.84 -20.10 18.91
N GLY A 29 -14.12 -20.11 18.53
CA GLY A 29 -14.52 -20.21 17.13
C GLY A 29 -13.94 -19.04 16.33
N HIS A 30 -13.43 -19.32 15.12
CA HIS A 30 -12.95 -18.30 14.19
C HIS A 30 -14.09 -17.93 13.23
N ALA A 31 -14.00 -16.74 12.62
CA ALA A 31 -14.90 -16.34 11.56
C ALA A 31 -14.86 -17.36 10.41
N SER A 32 -16.03 -17.66 9.87
CA SER A 32 -16.17 -18.45 8.65
C SER A 32 -15.52 -17.75 7.45
N ASN A 33 -15.15 -18.52 6.42
CA ASN A 33 -14.61 -17.95 5.18
C ASN A 33 -15.58 -16.92 4.57
N LYS A 34 -16.89 -17.17 4.67
CA LYS A 34 -17.93 -16.24 4.21
C LYS A 34 -17.92 -14.92 4.98
N GLU A 35 -17.70 -14.95 6.30
CA GLU A 35 -17.57 -13.73 7.10
C GLU A 35 -16.35 -12.92 6.71
N LYS A 36 -15.20 -13.57 6.50
CA LYS A 36 -13.98 -12.92 6.02
C LYS A 36 -14.17 -12.29 4.63
N GLU A 37 -14.86 -12.97 3.72
CA GLU A 37 -15.24 -12.41 2.42
C GLU A 37 -16.13 -11.17 2.55
N MET A 38 -17.12 -11.20 3.45
CA MET A 38 -18.00 -10.05 3.69
C MET A 38 -17.23 -8.84 4.21
N VAL A 39 -16.27 -9.06 5.12
CA VAL A 39 -15.40 -8.00 5.64
C VAL A 39 -14.52 -7.42 4.52
N THR A 40 -13.90 -8.26 3.69
CA THR A 40 -13.11 -7.80 2.55
C THR A 40 -13.96 -7.03 1.53
N SER A 41 -15.17 -7.50 1.25
CA SER A 41 -16.10 -6.79 0.36
C SER A 41 -16.49 -5.43 0.92
N LEU A 42 -16.74 -5.34 2.24
CA LEU A 42 -17.04 -4.10 2.92
C LEU A 42 -15.85 -3.13 2.85
N PHE A 43 -14.64 -3.60 3.13
CA PHE A 43 -13.41 -2.82 3.01
C PHE A 43 -13.24 -2.24 1.60
N CYS A 44 -13.33 -3.07 0.55
CA CYS A 44 -13.13 -2.63 -0.82
C CYS A 44 -14.21 -1.62 -1.27
N LYS A 45 -15.48 -1.86 -0.93
CA LYS A 45 -16.58 -0.94 -1.25
C LYS A 45 -16.46 0.38 -0.52
N LEU A 46 -16.08 0.35 0.76
CA LEU A 46 -15.88 1.56 1.54
C LEU A 46 -14.66 2.34 1.03
N GLY A 47 -13.59 1.65 0.64
CA GLY A 47 -12.39 2.25 0.05
C GLY A 47 -12.72 2.99 -1.24
N LEU A 48 -13.48 2.36 -2.13
CA LEU A 48 -13.94 2.98 -3.38
C LEU A 48 -14.86 4.19 -3.12
N LEU A 49 -15.73 4.10 -2.11
CA LEU A 49 -16.58 5.22 -1.72
C LEU A 49 -15.75 6.41 -1.22
N VAL A 50 -14.76 6.17 -0.35
CA VAL A 50 -13.86 7.22 0.15
C VAL A 50 -13.07 7.82 -1.00
N ARG A 51 -12.48 7.00 -1.88
CA ARG A 51 -11.78 7.47 -3.09
C ARG A 51 -12.58 8.49 -3.89
N HIS A 52 -13.85 8.20 -4.14
CA HIS A 52 -14.68 9.06 -4.99
C HIS A 52 -15.41 10.19 -4.26
N ARG A 53 -15.56 10.12 -2.94
CA ARG A 53 -16.47 10.99 -2.18
C ARG A 53 -15.88 11.55 -0.89
N ILE A 54 -14.57 11.43 -0.64
CA ILE A 54 -13.93 11.92 0.60
C ILE A 54 -14.30 13.39 0.92
N SER A 55 -14.37 14.24 -0.10
CA SER A 55 -14.72 15.66 0.05
C SER A 55 -16.14 15.91 0.56
N LEU A 56 -17.07 14.97 0.35
CA LEU A 56 -18.44 15.06 0.84
C LEU A 56 -18.57 14.69 2.33
N PHE A 57 -17.59 13.97 2.88
CA PHE A 57 -17.64 13.58 4.29
C PHE A 57 -17.25 14.72 5.24
N GLY A 58 -16.57 15.76 4.76
CA GLY A 58 -16.20 16.94 5.57
C GLY A 58 -15.55 16.56 6.89
N SER A 59 -16.13 17.01 8.01
CA SER A 59 -15.67 16.69 9.37
C SER A 59 -15.74 15.20 9.75
N HIS A 60 -16.46 14.37 8.99
CA HIS A 60 -16.58 12.94 9.21
C HIS A 60 -15.57 12.11 8.40
N ALA A 61 -14.71 12.75 7.60
CA ALA A 61 -13.67 12.06 6.82
C ALA A 61 -12.74 11.21 7.70
N THR A 62 -12.39 11.72 8.89
CA THR A 62 -11.56 10.99 9.86
C THR A 62 -12.23 9.72 10.36
N SER A 63 -13.55 9.76 10.62
CA SER A 63 -14.28 8.59 11.12
C SER A 63 -14.39 7.47 10.07
N ILE A 64 -14.57 7.82 8.80
CA ILE A 64 -14.65 6.82 7.72
C ILE A 64 -13.27 6.25 7.39
N VAL A 65 -12.20 7.05 7.45
CA VAL A 65 -10.82 6.58 7.31
C VAL A 65 -10.44 5.65 8.46
N ASN A 66 -10.78 5.99 9.71
CA ASN A 66 -10.57 5.10 10.86
C ASN A 66 -11.31 3.76 10.71
N CYS A 67 -12.54 3.80 10.20
CA CYS A 67 -13.30 2.59 9.89
C CYS A 67 -12.56 1.73 8.85
N LEU A 68 -12.03 2.34 7.79
CA LEU A 68 -11.20 1.65 6.80
C LEU A 68 -9.93 1.05 7.39
N HIS A 69 -9.25 1.76 8.29
CA HIS A 69 -8.08 1.22 9.00
C HIS A 69 -8.41 -0.06 9.72
N ILE A 70 -9.46 -0.04 10.53
CA ILE A 70 -9.83 -1.19 11.35
C ILE A 70 -10.28 -2.36 10.46
N LEU A 71 -11.08 -2.08 9.43
CA LEU A 71 -11.46 -3.10 8.46
C LEU A 71 -10.23 -3.72 7.78
N GLY A 72 -9.28 -2.89 7.35
CA GLY A 72 -8.00 -3.34 6.78
C GLY A 72 -7.24 -4.28 7.72
N GLN A 73 -7.16 -3.92 9.00
CA GLN A 73 -6.52 -4.73 10.04
C GLN A 73 -7.30 -6.00 10.42
N THR A 74 -8.53 -6.18 9.92
CA THR A 74 -9.33 -7.40 10.14
C THR A 74 -9.31 -8.35 8.95
N LEU A 75 -8.65 -7.97 7.85
CA LEU A 75 -8.62 -8.78 6.63
C LEU A 75 -7.77 -10.03 6.82
N ASP A 76 -8.32 -11.17 6.43
CA ASP A 76 -7.55 -12.41 6.26
C ASP A 76 -7.29 -12.60 4.76
N ALA A 77 -6.28 -11.88 4.26
CA ALA A 77 -5.95 -11.85 2.84
C ALA A 77 -5.59 -13.25 2.33
N ARG A 78 -4.91 -14.08 3.13
CA ARG A 78 -4.62 -15.48 2.80
C ARG A 78 -5.88 -16.28 2.49
N THR A 79 -6.87 -16.24 3.39
CA THR A 79 -8.12 -17.00 3.21
C THR A 79 -8.88 -16.52 1.97
N VAL A 80 -8.95 -15.21 1.77
CA VAL A 80 -9.60 -14.60 0.60
C VAL A 80 -8.91 -15.01 -0.70
N MET A 81 -7.59 -14.91 -0.77
CA MET A 81 -6.84 -15.21 -1.99
C MET A 81 -6.85 -16.71 -2.32
N LYS A 82 -6.81 -17.59 -1.32
CA LYS A 82 -6.84 -19.06 -1.52
C LYS A 82 -8.24 -19.60 -1.80
N THR A 83 -9.23 -19.19 -1.01
CA THR A 83 -10.55 -19.85 -0.99
C THR A 83 -11.71 -18.92 -1.32
N GLY A 84 -11.46 -17.62 -1.44
CA GLY A 84 -12.50 -16.63 -1.63
C GLY A 84 -13.18 -16.69 -2.99
N LEU A 85 -14.39 -16.16 -3.07
CA LEU A 85 -15.08 -15.92 -4.33
C LEU A 85 -14.28 -14.98 -5.24
N GLU A 86 -14.27 -15.26 -6.54
CA GLU A 86 -13.51 -14.47 -7.52
C GLU A 86 -13.92 -12.99 -7.53
N MET A 87 -15.20 -12.68 -7.29
CA MET A 87 -15.67 -11.30 -7.16
C MET A 87 -15.03 -10.53 -6.00
N VAL A 88 -14.69 -11.22 -4.90
CA VAL A 88 -14.05 -10.61 -3.72
C VAL A 88 -12.56 -10.42 -4.00
N LYS A 89 -11.90 -11.40 -4.63
CA LYS A 89 -10.52 -11.26 -5.11
C LYS A 89 -10.39 -10.10 -6.10
N ALA A 90 -11.30 -10.01 -7.07
CA ALA A 90 -11.33 -8.92 -8.05
C ALA A 90 -11.54 -7.56 -7.38
N ALA A 91 -12.39 -7.46 -6.36
CA ALA A 91 -12.56 -6.22 -5.60
C ALA A 91 -11.27 -5.80 -4.87
N LEU A 92 -10.53 -6.75 -4.32
CA LEU A 92 -9.25 -6.50 -3.66
C LEU A 92 -8.16 -6.12 -4.68
N ARG A 93 -8.09 -6.79 -5.84
CA ARG A 93 -7.21 -6.40 -6.97
C ARG A 93 -7.49 -4.96 -7.39
N ALA A 94 -8.76 -4.62 -7.61
CA ALA A 94 -9.17 -3.27 -7.98
C ALA A 94 -8.81 -2.24 -6.90
N PHE A 95 -8.84 -2.59 -5.61
CA PHE A 95 -8.38 -1.69 -4.55
C PHE A 95 -6.90 -1.32 -4.70
N PHE A 96 -6.02 -2.31 -4.92
CA PHE A 96 -4.59 -2.06 -5.13
C PHE A 96 -4.30 -1.32 -6.44
N ASP A 97 -5.01 -1.65 -7.52
CA ASP A 97 -4.86 -0.95 -8.79
C ASP A 97 -5.28 0.53 -8.71
N ASN A 98 -6.41 0.80 -8.04
CA ASN A 98 -6.86 2.16 -7.76
C ASN A 98 -5.86 2.93 -6.90
N ALA A 99 -5.27 2.29 -5.90
CA ALA A 99 -4.24 2.88 -5.05
C ALA A 99 -2.97 3.24 -5.84
N ALA A 100 -2.52 2.36 -6.73
CA ALA A 100 -1.42 2.62 -7.64
C ALA A 100 -1.70 3.84 -8.53
N GLU A 101 -2.88 3.86 -9.17
CA GLU A 101 -3.30 4.95 -10.06
C GLU A 101 -3.35 6.30 -9.34
N ASP A 102 -3.85 6.34 -8.10
CA ASP A 102 -3.96 7.58 -7.33
C ASP A 102 -2.59 8.12 -6.87
N LEU A 103 -1.64 7.23 -6.53
CA LEU A 103 -0.25 7.61 -6.23
C LEU A 103 0.48 8.11 -7.48
N GLU A 104 0.31 7.44 -8.62
CA GLU A 104 0.89 7.87 -9.91
C GLU A 104 0.37 9.24 -10.33
N LYS A 105 -0.94 9.48 -10.22
CA LYS A 105 -1.53 10.81 -10.46
C LYS A 105 -0.98 11.88 -9.51
N THR A 106 -0.75 11.52 -8.25
CA THR A 106 -0.12 12.43 -7.28
C THR A 106 1.31 12.78 -7.72
N LEU A 107 2.08 11.79 -8.17
CA LEU A 107 3.43 11.97 -8.69
C LEU A 107 3.46 12.76 -10.01
N GLU A 108 2.50 12.56 -10.89
CA GLU A 108 2.40 13.32 -12.14
C GLU A 108 2.11 14.80 -11.88
N ASN A 109 1.14 15.09 -10.99
CA ASN A 109 0.85 16.47 -10.58
C ASN A 109 2.05 17.16 -9.91
N LEU A 110 2.86 16.38 -9.17
CA LEU A 110 4.13 16.83 -8.61
C LEU A 110 5.11 17.25 -9.70
N LYS A 111 5.32 16.38 -10.70
CA LYS A 111 6.25 16.61 -11.83
C LYS A 111 5.83 17.79 -12.69
N GLN A 112 4.53 18.02 -12.83
CA GLN A 112 3.97 19.17 -13.54
C GLN A 112 4.04 20.49 -12.73
N GLY A 113 4.61 20.47 -11.53
CA GLY A 113 4.77 21.65 -10.69
C GLY A 113 3.45 22.19 -10.12
N GLN A 114 2.37 21.41 -10.16
CA GLN A 114 1.05 21.89 -9.76
C GLN A 114 0.91 22.15 -8.25
N PHE A 115 1.93 21.77 -7.46
CA PHE A 115 1.95 21.94 -6.00
C PHE A 115 2.60 23.24 -5.51
N THR A 116 3.21 24.05 -6.39
CA THR A 116 3.96 25.26 -6.01
C THR A 116 3.11 26.52 -5.93
N HIS A 117 1.92 26.55 -6.54
CA HIS A 117 1.08 27.76 -6.65
C HIS A 117 -0.26 27.62 -5.91
N SER A 118 -0.29 27.98 -4.62
CA SER A 118 -1.50 27.84 -3.77
C SER A 118 -2.70 28.68 -4.23
N HIS A 119 -2.49 29.74 -5.02
CA HIS A 119 -3.55 30.68 -5.40
C HIS A 119 -4.33 30.30 -6.68
N SER A 120 -3.89 29.30 -7.45
CA SER A 120 -4.54 28.92 -8.72
C SER A 120 -4.64 27.41 -8.97
N GLN A 121 -4.60 26.59 -7.93
CA GLN A 121 -4.71 25.14 -8.09
C GLN A 121 -6.08 24.72 -8.63
N PRO A 122 -6.14 23.87 -9.67
CA PRO A 122 -7.39 23.29 -10.12
C PRO A 122 -8.00 22.45 -8.99
N LYS A 123 -9.31 22.58 -8.77
CA LYS A 123 -10.03 21.87 -7.68
C LYS A 123 -9.79 20.35 -7.67
N GLY A 124 -9.56 19.74 -8.84
CA GLY A 124 -9.25 18.30 -8.96
C GLY A 124 -7.91 17.91 -8.35
N VAL A 125 -6.88 18.76 -8.47
CA VAL A 125 -5.53 18.50 -7.97
C VAL A 125 -5.52 18.50 -6.44
N THR A 126 -6.18 19.49 -5.83
CA THR A 126 -6.33 19.57 -4.37
C THR A 126 -7.10 18.36 -3.81
N GLN A 127 -8.08 17.83 -4.54
CA GLN A 127 -8.81 16.63 -4.13
C GLN A 127 -7.92 15.38 -4.15
N ILE A 128 -7.10 15.21 -5.19
CA ILE A 128 -6.15 14.09 -5.30
C ILE A 128 -5.15 14.14 -4.13
N ILE A 129 -4.54 15.31 -3.90
CA ILE A 129 -3.62 15.52 -2.78
C ILE A 129 -4.28 15.16 -1.44
N ASN A 130 -5.47 15.72 -1.18
CA ASN A 130 -6.16 15.52 0.08
C ASN A 130 -6.55 14.07 0.29
N TYR A 131 -7.02 13.37 -0.74
CA TYR A 131 -7.29 11.94 -0.66
C TYR A 131 -6.03 11.13 -0.38
N THR A 132 -4.95 11.37 -1.12
CA THR A 132 -3.69 10.63 -0.99
C THR A 132 -3.11 10.78 0.41
N SER A 133 -3.02 12.02 0.91
CA SER A 133 -2.41 12.32 2.20
C SER A 133 -3.29 11.95 3.41
N VAL A 134 -4.59 12.23 3.36
CA VAL A 134 -5.48 12.06 4.53
C VAL A 134 -6.07 10.65 4.64
N ALA A 135 -6.22 9.94 3.51
CA ALA A 135 -6.87 8.63 3.49
C ALA A 135 -5.97 7.52 2.93
N LEU A 136 -5.45 7.68 1.71
CA LEU A 136 -4.79 6.57 1.02
C LEU A 136 -3.52 6.11 1.75
N LEU A 137 -2.59 7.03 2.05
CA LEU A 137 -1.33 6.69 2.72
C LEU A 137 -1.57 6.02 4.08
N PRO A 138 -2.37 6.60 5.00
CA PRO A 138 -2.65 5.93 6.28
C PRO A 138 -3.32 4.56 6.14
N VAL A 139 -4.26 4.41 5.19
CA VAL A 139 -4.94 3.12 4.95
C VAL A 139 -3.97 2.08 4.40
N LEU A 140 -3.09 2.46 3.46
CA LEU A 140 -2.07 1.58 2.90
C LEU A 140 -1.04 1.18 3.96
N SER A 141 -0.49 2.14 4.73
CA SER A 141 0.45 1.85 5.81
C SER A 141 -0.11 0.81 6.78
N SER A 142 -1.32 1.05 7.29
CA SER A 142 -1.97 0.11 8.22
C SER A 142 -2.29 -1.24 7.57
N LEU A 143 -2.60 -1.28 6.28
CA LEU A 143 -2.89 -2.53 5.57
C LEU A 143 -1.61 -3.35 5.37
N PHE A 144 -0.52 -2.72 4.92
CA PHE A 144 0.76 -3.39 4.73
C PHE A 144 1.36 -3.87 6.05
N GLU A 145 1.30 -3.05 7.10
CA GLU A 145 1.72 -3.47 8.45
C GLU A 145 0.96 -4.73 8.89
N HIS A 146 -0.36 -4.74 8.68
CA HIS A 146 -1.19 -5.91 9.00
C HIS A 146 -0.83 -7.14 8.16
N ILE A 147 -0.57 -6.97 6.86
CA ILE A 147 -0.13 -8.05 5.96
C ILE A 147 1.21 -8.62 6.43
N GLY A 148 2.17 -7.77 6.79
CA GLY A 148 3.49 -8.17 7.28
C GLY A 148 3.41 -8.89 8.62
N GLN A 149 2.68 -8.34 9.60
CA GLN A 149 2.49 -8.95 10.92
C GLN A 149 1.87 -10.35 10.87
N ASN A 150 1.03 -10.62 9.87
CA ASN A 150 0.34 -11.91 9.72
C ASN A 150 0.95 -12.81 8.64
N LEU A 151 2.03 -12.37 7.98
CA LEU A 151 2.71 -13.09 6.88
C LEU A 151 1.74 -13.47 5.75
N PHE A 152 0.92 -12.51 5.32
CA PHE A 152 -0.01 -12.69 4.20
C PHE A 152 0.60 -12.28 2.85
N GLY A 153 1.81 -11.71 2.84
CA GLY A 153 2.47 -11.18 1.65
C GLY A 153 2.48 -12.15 0.48
N GLU A 154 3.06 -13.34 0.68
CA GLU A 154 3.19 -14.37 -0.37
C GLU A 154 1.84 -14.82 -0.96
N ASP A 155 0.78 -14.86 -0.15
CA ASP A 155 -0.56 -15.24 -0.60
C ASP A 155 -1.26 -14.11 -1.36
N LEU A 156 -0.82 -12.86 -1.15
CA LEU A 156 -1.44 -11.66 -1.70
C LEU A 156 -0.79 -11.20 -3.02
N ILE A 157 0.54 -11.22 -3.14
CA ILE A 157 1.28 -10.68 -4.30
C ILE A 157 1.29 -11.62 -5.51
N LEU A 158 0.11 -12.02 -5.95
CA LEU A 158 -0.10 -12.87 -7.11
C LEU A 158 -0.71 -12.06 -8.26
N ASP A 159 -0.30 -12.40 -9.48
CA ASP A 159 -0.82 -11.85 -10.73
C ASP A 159 -0.89 -10.31 -10.72
N ASP A 160 -2.08 -9.74 -10.95
CA ASP A 160 -2.27 -8.31 -11.13
C ASP A 160 -2.03 -7.51 -9.83
N VAL A 161 -2.21 -8.13 -8.65
CA VAL A 161 -1.85 -7.48 -7.37
C VAL A 161 -0.35 -7.19 -7.33
N GLN A 162 0.46 -8.12 -7.82
CA GLN A 162 1.91 -7.96 -7.87
C GLN A 162 2.30 -6.75 -8.73
N VAL A 163 1.64 -6.58 -9.88
CA VAL A 163 1.84 -5.43 -10.77
C VAL A 163 1.47 -4.12 -10.08
N SER A 164 0.29 -4.06 -9.45
CA SER A 164 -0.12 -2.89 -8.68
C SER A 164 0.84 -2.58 -7.53
N CYS A 165 1.37 -3.59 -6.85
CA CYS A 165 2.36 -3.42 -5.79
C CYS A 165 3.68 -2.83 -6.32
N TYR A 166 4.18 -3.26 -7.48
CA TYR A 166 5.36 -2.62 -8.09
C TYR A 166 5.11 -1.14 -8.42
N ARG A 167 3.93 -0.81 -8.96
CA ARG A 167 3.54 0.57 -9.26
C ARG A 167 3.43 1.44 -7.99
N ILE A 168 2.83 0.89 -6.92
CA ILE A 168 2.76 1.54 -5.60
C ILE A 168 4.17 1.80 -5.08
N LEU A 169 5.03 0.79 -5.07
CA LEU A 169 6.40 0.89 -4.57
C LEU A 169 7.19 1.98 -5.31
N ASN A 170 7.18 1.95 -6.65
CA ASN A 170 7.85 2.96 -7.47
C ASN A 170 7.31 4.38 -7.22
N SER A 171 5.98 4.52 -7.07
CA SER A 171 5.35 5.81 -6.81
C SER A 171 5.68 6.35 -5.43
N LEU A 172 5.61 5.52 -4.38
CA LEU A 172 5.95 5.91 -3.02
C LEU A 172 7.41 6.34 -2.92
N TYR A 173 8.35 5.55 -3.49
CA TYR A 173 9.78 5.88 -3.48
C TYR A 173 10.07 7.18 -4.24
N SER A 174 9.50 7.34 -5.43
CA SER A 174 9.65 8.54 -6.25
C SER A 174 9.04 9.78 -5.60
N LEU A 175 7.94 9.63 -4.87
CA LEU A 175 7.34 10.70 -4.08
C LEU A 175 8.23 11.06 -2.90
N GLY A 176 8.68 10.08 -2.10
CA GLY A 176 9.44 10.30 -0.87
C GLY A 176 10.83 10.93 -1.09
N THR A 177 11.49 10.59 -2.19
CA THR A 177 12.81 11.13 -2.57
C THR A 177 12.75 12.49 -3.27
N ASN A 178 11.56 13.04 -3.53
CA ASN A 178 11.42 14.33 -4.18
C ASN A 178 11.65 15.50 -3.20
N ASN A 179 12.22 16.59 -3.71
CA ASN A 179 12.59 17.78 -2.92
C ASN A 179 11.52 18.89 -2.92
N SER A 180 10.28 18.61 -3.34
CA SER A 180 9.19 19.57 -3.29
C SER A 180 8.71 19.85 -1.87
N ILE A 181 8.33 21.10 -1.60
CA ILE A 181 7.75 21.56 -0.31
C ILE A 181 6.53 20.71 0.09
N TYR A 182 5.73 20.26 -0.88
CA TYR A 182 4.60 19.35 -0.61
C TYR A 182 5.09 18.03 0.00
N VAL A 183 6.12 17.45 -0.61
CA VAL A 183 6.67 16.17 -0.18
C VAL A 183 7.34 16.30 1.17
N GLU A 184 8.05 17.39 1.46
CA GLU A 184 8.66 17.59 2.79
C GLU A 184 7.66 17.43 3.94
N ARG A 185 6.41 17.84 3.75
CA ARG A 185 5.35 17.69 4.76
C ARG A 185 4.76 16.28 4.85
N GLN A 186 4.82 15.52 3.75
CA GLN A 186 4.23 14.18 3.63
C GLN A 186 5.28 13.07 3.74
N ARG A 187 6.57 13.41 3.73
CA ARG A 187 7.69 12.47 3.71
C ARG A 187 7.65 11.46 4.87
N PRO A 188 7.30 11.84 6.12
CA PRO A 188 7.15 10.85 7.19
C PRO A 188 6.07 9.79 6.89
N ALA A 189 4.92 10.20 6.34
CA ALA A 189 3.83 9.29 6.01
C ALA A 189 4.15 8.39 4.80
N LEU A 190 4.87 8.93 3.80
CA LEU A 190 5.39 8.16 2.66
C LEU A 190 6.41 7.12 3.12
N GLY A 191 7.32 7.54 4.02
CA GLY A 191 8.30 6.70 4.68
C GLY A 191 7.70 5.56 5.47
N GLU A 192 6.77 5.87 6.37
CA GLU A 192 6.00 4.88 7.14
C GLU A 192 5.29 3.87 6.22
N CYS A 193 4.66 4.36 5.14
CA CYS A 193 4.01 3.48 4.17
C CYS A 193 5.00 2.56 3.45
N LEU A 194 6.18 3.07 3.09
CA LEU A 194 7.23 2.29 2.44
C LEU A 194 7.84 1.25 3.38
N ALA A 195 8.08 1.61 4.64
CA ALA A 195 8.58 0.68 5.66
C ALA A 195 7.56 -0.44 5.94
N ALA A 196 6.27 -0.09 6.05
CA ALA A 196 5.21 -1.08 6.18
C ALA A 196 5.12 -1.98 4.92
N PHE A 197 5.25 -1.40 3.72
CA PHE A 197 5.25 -2.12 2.46
C PHE A 197 6.42 -3.10 2.35
N SER A 198 7.65 -2.67 2.66
CA SER A 198 8.85 -3.51 2.58
C SER A 198 8.79 -4.65 3.61
N GLY A 199 8.24 -4.40 4.80
CA GLY A 199 7.99 -5.43 5.81
C GLY A 199 6.86 -6.40 5.46
N ALA A 200 6.00 -6.08 4.48
CA ALA A 200 4.86 -6.91 4.10
C ALA A 200 5.20 -8.00 3.08
N PHE A 201 6.28 -7.83 2.30
CA PHE A 201 6.55 -8.63 1.11
C PHE A 201 7.94 -9.28 1.15
N PRO A 202 8.11 -10.44 0.47
CA PRO A 202 9.39 -11.15 0.48
C PRO A 202 10.48 -10.36 -0.24
N VAL A 203 11.74 -10.53 0.21
CA VAL A 203 12.92 -9.88 -0.40
C VAL A 203 13.02 -10.19 -1.90
N ALA A 204 12.67 -11.40 -2.33
CA ALA A 204 12.68 -11.78 -3.74
C ALA A 204 11.71 -10.96 -4.62
N PHE A 205 10.70 -10.32 -4.04
CA PHE A 205 9.83 -9.37 -4.74
C PHE A 205 10.46 -7.97 -4.81
N LEU A 206 11.09 -7.51 -3.71
CA LEU A 206 11.70 -6.18 -3.60
C LEU A 206 13.01 -6.05 -4.36
N GLU A 207 13.73 -7.16 -4.55
CA GLU A 207 15.01 -7.23 -5.26
C GLU A 207 14.82 -7.85 -6.66
N PRO A 208 14.85 -7.06 -7.74
CA PRO A 208 14.65 -7.56 -9.10
C PRO A 208 15.61 -8.71 -9.47
N GLU A 209 16.84 -8.68 -8.98
CA GLU A 209 17.87 -9.71 -9.19
C GLU A 209 17.52 -11.07 -8.56
N LEU A 210 16.72 -11.04 -7.49
CA LEU A 210 16.26 -12.21 -6.76
C LEU A 210 14.88 -12.69 -7.24
N ASN A 211 14.18 -11.93 -8.07
CA ASN A 211 12.85 -12.30 -8.57
C ASN A 211 12.86 -13.60 -9.39
N LYS A 212 14.01 -14.01 -9.95
CA LYS A 212 14.18 -15.34 -10.58
C LYS A 212 13.95 -16.52 -9.63
N PHE A 213 14.04 -16.30 -8.32
CA PHE A 213 13.76 -17.31 -7.29
C PHE A 213 12.31 -17.25 -6.78
N ASN A 214 11.52 -16.28 -7.23
CA ASN A 214 10.11 -16.15 -6.89
C ASN A 214 9.25 -16.91 -7.90
N ASN A 215 9.03 -18.21 -7.66
CA ASN A 215 8.26 -19.09 -8.55
C ASN A 215 6.82 -18.61 -8.83
N TYR A 216 6.28 -17.73 -7.99
CA TYR A 216 4.94 -17.15 -8.14
C TYR A 216 4.95 -15.78 -8.81
N SER A 217 6.11 -15.29 -9.24
CA SER A 217 6.25 -14.03 -9.97
C SER A 217 5.53 -14.07 -11.30
N ILE A 218 4.82 -12.99 -11.64
CA ILE A 218 4.15 -12.82 -12.93
C ILE A 218 5.13 -12.94 -14.11
N TYR A 219 6.41 -12.63 -13.88
CA TYR A 219 7.46 -12.76 -14.89
C TYR A 219 7.90 -14.20 -15.14
N ILE A 220 7.62 -15.11 -14.21
CA ILE A 220 7.87 -16.56 -14.34
C ILE A 220 6.59 -17.26 -14.81
N THR A 221 5.43 -16.88 -14.28
CA THR A 221 4.16 -17.57 -14.54
C THR A 221 3.49 -17.17 -15.86
N LYS A 222 3.64 -15.91 -16.31
CA LYS A 222 3.07 -15.43 -17.58
C LYS A 222 4.11 -15.37 -18.70
N GLY A 223 3.71 -15.78 -19.91
CA GLY A 223 4.52 -15.69 -21.12
C GLY A 223 4.73 -14.24 -21.58
N SER A 224 5.68 -14.01 -22.48
CA SER A 224 6.00 -12.67 -22.99
C SER A 224 4.80 -11.96 -23.61
N GLN A 225 3.94 -12.66 -24.36
CA GLN A 225 2.76 -12.10 -25.00
C GLN A 225 1.71 -11.61 -23.99
N ASP A 226 1.46 -12.37 -22.93
CA ASP A 226 0.51 -12.00 -21.88
C ASP A 226 1.01 -10.80 -21.07
N ARG A 227 2.33 -10.69 -20.89
CA ARG A 227 2.95 -9.52 -20.23
C ARG A 227 2.82 -8.27 -21.08
N THR A 228 3.02 -8.37 -22.40
CA THR A 228 2.79 -7.23 -23.32
C THR A 228 1.33 -6.80 -23.33
N ALA A 229 0.37 -7.72 -23.21
CA ALA A 229 -1.05 -7.38 -23.11
C ALA A 229 -1.43 -6.64 -21.81
N LEU A 230 -0.58 -6.72 -20.79
CA LEU A 230 -0.72 -6.02 -19.50
C LEU A 230 0.18 -4.77 -19.42
N ASP A 231 0.76 -4.35 -20.54
CA ASP A 231 1.72 -3.24 -20.63
C ASP A 231 2.92 -3.39 -19.68
N LEU A 232 3.32 -4.64 -19.38
CA LEU A 232 4.45 -4.92 -18.51
C LEU A 232 5.77 -4.81 -19.29
N PRO A 233 6.80 -4.17 -18.69
CA PRO A 233 8.16 -4.16 -19.21
C PRO A 233 8.72 -5.58 -19.38
N SER A 234 9.80 -5.67 -20.15
CA SER A 234 10.43 -6.95 -20.46
C SER A 234 11.11 -7.57 -19.23
N GLN A 235 11.61 -6.73 -18.33
CA GLN A 235 12.30 -7.11 -17.11
C GLN A 235 11.65 -6.49 -15.87
N VAL A 236 11.80 -7.15 -14.72
CA VAL A 236 11.22 -6.69 -13.44
C VAL A 236 11.88 -5.38 -12.99
N GLY A 237 13.19 -5.23 -13.21
CA GLY A 237 13.92 -4.01 -12.82
C GLY A 237 13.39 -2.75 -13.52
N GLU A 238 12.77 -2.89 -14.69
CA GLU A 238 12.17 -1.77 -15.43
C GLU A 238 10.85 -1.28 -14.79
N MET A 239 10.23 -2.05 -13.90
CA MET A 239 9.04 -1.62 -13.14
C MET A 239 9.38 -0.62 -12.04
N CYS A 240 10.60 -0.67 -11.51
CA CYS A 240 11.07 0.12 -10.38
C CYS A 240 12.49 0.65 -10.63
N PRO A 241 12.72 1.43 -11.70
CA PRO A 241 14.07 1.78 -12.15
C PRO A 241 14.78 2.77 -11.21
N VAL A 242 14.03 3.44 -10.34
CA VAL A 242 14.55 4.48 -9.44
C VAL A 242 14.96 3.89 -8.09
N ILE A 243 14.56 2.65 -7.79
CA ILE A 243 14.76 2.04 -6.47
C ILE A 243 16.18 1.47 -6.40
N PRO A 244 17.01 1.89 -5.43
CA PRO A 244 18.33 1.34 -5.22
C PRO A 244 18.22 -0.12 -4.77
N SER A 245 19.27 -0.91 -5.03
CA SER A 245 19.39 -2.23 -4.40
C SER A 245 19.53 -2.08 -2.88
N LEU A 246 19.23 -3.13 -2.14
CA LEU A 246 19.43 -3.18 -0.69
C LEU A 246 20.89 -2.89 -0.32
N GLU A 247 21.84 -3.40 -1.10
CA GLU A 247 23.27 -3.13 -0.90
C GLU A 247 23.57 -1.63 -0.98
N LYS A 248 23.11 -0.95 -2.03
CA LYS A 248 23.26 0.51 -2.17
C LYS A 248 22.53 1.28 -1.07
N SER A 249 21.34 0.82 -0.68
CA SER A 249 20.57 1.44 0.40
C SER A 249 21.32 1.35 1.74
N LEU A 250 21.93 0.19 2.02
CA LEU A 250 22.74 -0.02 3.21
C LEU A 250 24.02 0.82 3.19
N GLU A 251 24.68 0.92 2.03
CA GLU A 251 25.83 1.83 1.85
C GLU A 251 25.45 3.29 2.16
N GLU A 252 24.33 3.79 1.63
CA GLU A 252 23.84 5.15 1.90
C GLU A 252 23.53 5.37 3.39
N ILE A 253 22.96 4.38 4.07
CA ILE A 253 22.69 4.43 5.52
C ILE A 253 24.00 4.44 6.31
N MET A 254 24.97 3.62 5.93
CA MET A 254 26.28 3.55 6.58
C MET A 254 27.06 4.85 6.41
N ASP A 255 27.10 5.40 5.20
CA ASP A 255 27.73 6.69 4.89
C ASP A 255 27.09 7.82 5.73
N LEU A 256 25.77 7.80 5.91
CA LEU A 256 25.07 8.77 6.76
C LEU A 256 25.43 8.60 8.24
N ALA A 257 25.49 7.36 8.73
CA ALA A 257 25.86 7.05 10.12
C ALA A 257 27.32 7.46 10.43
N GLU A 258 28.23 7.27 9.48
CA GLU A 258 29.65 7.61 9.61
C GLU A 258 29.94 9.12 9.45
N SER A 259 29.16 9.81 8.61
CA SER A 259 29.36 11.24 8.33
C SER A 259 28.88 12.18 9.44
N GLY A 260 28.10 11.69 10.41
CA GLY A 260 27.58 12.50 11.54
C GLY A 260 26.68 13.66 11.10
N LEU A 261 26.15 13.60 9.87
CA LEU A 261 25.31 14.65 9.29
C LEU A 261 23.99 14.79 10.08
N HIS A 262 23.56 16.03 10.27
CA HIS A 262 22.30 16.31 10.96
C HIS A 262 21.11 16.02 10.04
N TYR A 263 19.99 15.56 10.62
CA TYR A 263 18.70 15.23 9.96
C TYR A 263 18.28 16.18 8.81
N THR A 264 18.64 17.47 8.90
CA THR A 264 18.32 18.50 7.90
C THR A 264 19.02 18.33 6.54
N GLN A 265 20.08 17.53 6.44
CA GLN A 265 20.91 17.44 5.22
C GLN A 265 20.46 16.34 4.26
N MET A 266 19.86 15.24 4.75
CA MET A 266 19.37 14.12 3.92
C MET A 266 18.07 13.50 4.49
N PRO A 267 16.95 14.24 4.51
CA PRO A 267 15.71 13.74 5.10
C PRO A 267 15.10 12.56 4.32
N HIS A 268 15.42 12.42 3.03
CA HIS A 268 14.97 11.28 2.23
C HIS A 268 15.66 9.98 2.66
N VAL A 269 16.95 10.00 2.99
CA VAL A 269 17.63 8.78 3.48
C VAL A 269 17.05 8.37 4.84
N MET A 270 16.88 9.33 5.75
CA MET A 270 16.39 9.05 7.11
C MET A 270 14.93 8.63 7.20
N GLU A 271 14.06 9.12 6.32
CA GLU A 271 12.61 8.86 6.42
C GLU A 271 12.11 7.86 5.39
N VAL A 272 12.85 7.63 4.29
CA VAL A 272 12.39 6.81 3.16
C VAL A 272 13.25 5.56 2.99
N VAL A 273 14.55 5.63 3.32
CA VAL A 273 15.52 4.53 3.12
C VAL A 273 15.83 3.77 4.41
N CYS A 274 15.92 4.47 5.55
CA CYS A 274 16.07 3.90 6.90
C CYS A 274 14.80 3.22 7.42
#